data_AF-A0A5C8LBU3-F1
#
_entry.id   AF-A0A5C8LBU3-F1
#
_cell.length_a   1.000
_cell.length_b   1.000
_cell.length_c   1.000
_cell.angle_alpha   90.00
_cell.angle_beta   90.00
_cell.angle_gamma   90.00
#
_symmetry.space_group_name_H-M   'P 1'
#
loop_
_entity.id
_entity.type
_entity.pdbx_description
1 polymer ?
#
loop_
_entity_poly.entity_id
_entity_poly.type
_entity_poly.pdbx_seq_one_letter_code
_entity_poly.pdbx_strand_id
1 'polypeptide(L)'
;MIKIQTISITDINPDRLQILHDAAEKYISILSQLADKQNTSQQHIHLNLAHLWHLQITKKMLNRSATEKIKVEISTAFVVYDTLQNYQSYVSHPLEKSQLNDIIMQLFSKLPYTTDIKDVLSIESKLNINANV
;
A
#
# COMPACT_ATOMS: atom_id res chain seq x y z
N MET A 1 25.16 11.40 -6.84
CA MET A 1 24.32 11.01 -5.69
C MET A 1 22.86 11.09 -6.14
N ILE A 2 22.18 9.95 -6.32
CA ILE A 2 20.77 9.95 -6.75
C ILE A 2 19.93 10.44 -5.56
N LYS A 3 19.20 11.55 -5.70
CA LYS A 3 18.26 12.00 -4.67
C LYS A 3 17.10 11.01 -4.64
N ILE A 4 17.02 10.21 -3.57
CA ILE A 4 15.86 9.35 -3.31
C ILE A 4 14.68 10.29 -3.01
N GLN A 5 13.76 10.39 -3.97
CA GLN A 5 12.55 11.17 -3.79
C GLN A 5 11.60 10.44 -2.83
N THR A 6 10.96 11.19 -1.94
CA THR A 6 10.04 10.64 -0.93
C THR A 6 8.71 11.39 -0.93
N ILE A 7 7.63 10.65 -0.69
CA ILE A 7 6.27 11.14 -0.51
C ILE A 7 5.96 11.10 1.00
N SER A 8 5.32 12.15 1.51
CA SER A 8 4.85 12.19 2.90
C SER A 8 3.33 12.04 2.96
N ILE A 9 2.86 11.02 3.67
CA ILE A 9 1.45 10.87 4.08
C ILE A 9 1.29 11.63 5.40
N THR A 10 0.33 12.55 5.48
CA THR A 10 0.13 13.44 6.64
C THR A 10 -1.08 13.02 7.45
N ASP A 11 -1.27 13.68 8.60
CA ASP A 11 -2.43 13.50 9.48
C ASP A 11 -2.61 12.05 9.91
N ILE A 12 -1.48 11.41 10.22
CA ILE A 12 -1.44 10.03 10.70
C ILE A 12 -1.77 10.03 12.19
N ASN A 13 -2.96 9.53 12.51
CA ASN A 13 -3.43 9.26 13.86
C ASN A 13 -3.40 7.73 14.11
N PRO A 14 -3.67 7.26 15.35
CA PRO A 14 -3.66 5.83 15.65
C PRO A 14 -4.60 4.99 14.76
N ASP A 15 -5.81 5.47 14.47
CA ASP A 15 -6.78 4.75 13.64
C ASP A 15 -6.29 4.58 12.19
N ARG A 16 -5.74 5.64 11.61
CA ARG A 16 -5.13 5.60 10.28
C ARG A 16 -3.90 4.71 10.24
N LEU A 17 -3.12 4.70 11.30
CA LEU A 17 -1.96 3.84 11.41
C LEU A 17 -2.38 2.36 11.46
N GLN A 18 -3.50 2.05 12.14
CA GLN A 18 -4.11 0.73 12.13
C GLN A 18 -4.58 0.33 10.73
N ILE A 19 -5.29 1.22 10.01
CA ILE A 19 -5.72 0.96 8.62
C ILE A 19 -4.51 0.65 7.72
N LEU A 20 -3.43 1.42 7.84
CA LEU A 20 -2.20 1.17 7.07
C LEU A 20 -1.54 -0.17 7.41
N HIS A 21 -1.58 -0.56 8.69
CA HIS A 21 -1.07 -1.84 9.16
C HIS A 21 -1.85 -3.00 8.57
N ASP A 22 -3.17 -2.97 8.72
CA ASP A 22 -4.07 -4.06 8.29
C ASP A 22 -4.08 -4.21 6.76
N ALA A 23 -4.01 -3.09 6.04
CA ALA A 23 -3.84 -3.10 4.59
C ALA A 23 -2.53 -3.79 4.18
N ALA A 24 -1.42 -3.45 4.84
CA ALA A 24 -0.11 -4.04 4.54
C ALA A 24 -0.09 -5.54 4.84
N GLU A 25 -0.62 -5.96 5.99
CA GLU A 25 -0.71 -7.37 6.37
C GLU A 25 -1.55 -8.18 5.36
N LYS A 26 -2.71 -7.63 4.98
CA LYS A 26 -3.59 -8.26 3.99
C LYS A 26 -2.91 -8.41 2.63
N TYR A 27 -2.24 -7.36 2.17
CA TYR A 27 -1.57 -7.36 0.87
C TYR A 27 -0.34 -8.28 0.85
N ILE A 28 0.42 -8.37 1.95
CA ILE A 28 1.49 -9.38 2.12
C ILE A 28 0.92 -10.79 1.93
N SER A 29 -0.21 -11.11 2.57
CA SER A 29 -0.84 -12.43 2.42
C SER A 29 -1.20 -12.75 0.96
N ILE A 30 -1.75 -11.77 0.24
CA ILE A 30 -2.09 -11.90 -1.19
C ILE A 30 -0.82 -12.11 -2.03
N LEU A 31 0.20 -11.27 -1.81
CA LEU A 31 1.46 -11.33 -2.53
C LEU A 31 2.23 -12.62 -2.30
N SER A 32 2.22 -13.18 -1.08
CA SER A 32 2.85 -14.47 -0.80
C SER A 32 2.22 -15.58 -1.63
N GLN A 33 0.88 -15.65 -1.68
CA GLN A 33 0.19 -16.66 -2.51
C GLN A 33 0.48 -16.48 -4.00
N LEU A 34 0.58 -15.24 -4.46
CA LEU A 34 0.88 -14.95 -5.85
C LEU A 34 2.33 -15.28 -6.20
N ALA A 35 3.28 -14.91 -5.34
CA ALA A 35 4.69 -15.21 -5.50
C ALA A 35 4.94 -16.72 -5.57
N ASP A 36 4.24 -17.51 -4.75
CA ASP A 36 4.29 -18.98 -4.81
C ASP A 36 3.71 -19.53 -6.12
N LYS A 37 2.60 -18.96 -6.61
CA LYS A 37 1.91 -19.44 -7.82
C LYS A 37 2.59 -19.03 -9.13
N GLN A 38 3.03 -17.79 -9.24
CA GLN A 38 3.55 -17.20 -10.49
C GLN A 38 5.08 -17.18 -10.53
N ASN A 39 5.73 -17.14 -9.36
CA ASN A 39 7.18 -17.13 -9.21
C ASN A 39 7.90 -16.09 -10.09
N THR A 40 7.34 -14.87 -10.18
CA THR A 40 7.93 -13.78 -10.95
C THR A 40 8.72 -12.84 -10.05
N SER A 41 9.84 -12.30 -10.54
CA SER A 41 10.67 -11.36 -9.77
C SER A 41 9.87 -10.13 -9.32
N GLN A 42 8.90 -9.67 -10.13
CA GLN A 42 8.07 -8.52 -9.78
C GLN A 42 7.28 -8.75 -8.49
N GLN A 43 6.69 -9.94 -8.30
CA GLN A 43 5.91 -10.22 -7.09
C GLN A 43 6.79 -10.38 -5.86
N HIS A 44 7.96 -11.01 -6.00
CA HIS A 44 8.96 -11.06 -4.93
C HIS A 44 9.45 -9.65 -4.53
N ILE A 45 9.63 -8.75 -5.50
CA ILE A 45 9.96 -7.34 -5.24
C ILE A 45 8.84 -6.63 -4.49
N HIS A 46 7.58 -6.75 -4.96
CA HIS A 46 6.42 -6.15 -4.29
C HIS A 46 6.26 -6.68 -2.86
N LEU A 47 6.45 -8.00 -2.67
CA LEU A 47 6.35 -8.64 -1.36
C LEU A 47 7.40 -8.12 -0.39
N ASN A 48 8.65 -8.00 -0.85
CA ASN A 48 9.72 -7.42 -0.04
C ASN A 48 9.42 -5.95 0.33
N LEU A 49 8.96 -5.13 -0.63
CA LEU A 49 8.59 -3.74 -0.36
C LEU A 49 7.41 -3.63 0.62
N ALA A 50 6.41 -4.51 0.50
CA ALA A 50 5.28 -4.58 1.42
C ALA A 50 5.73 -5.00 2.83
N HIS A 51 6.63 -5.96 2.98
CA HIS A 51 7.21 -6.34 4.27
C HIS A 51 8.00 -5.20 4.92
N LEU A 52 8.83 -4.49 4.14
CA LEU A 52 9.58 -3.34 4.64
C LEU A 52 8.65 -2.23 5.11
N TRP A 53 7.58 -1.96 4.35
CA TRP A 53 6.55 -1.01 4.72
C TRP A 53 5.83 -1.42 6.00
N HIS A 54 5.34 -2.65 6.07
CA HIS A 54 4.68 -3.21 7.24
C HIS A 54 5.56 -3.06 8.50
N LEU A 55 6.84 -3.42 8.41
CA LEU A 55 7.80 -3.26 9.51
C LEU A 55 7.94 -1.79 9.97
N GLN A 56 7.94 -0.83 9.03
CA GLN A 56 7.99 0.59 9.36
C GLN A 56 6.73 1.06 10.09
N ILE A 57 5.55 0.58 9.66
CA ILE A 57 4.28 0.86 10.33
C ILE A 57 4.23 0.24 11.72
N THR A 58 4.57 -1.04 11.87
CA THR A 58 4.60 -1.72 13.17
C THR A 58 5.53 -0.99 14.15
N LYS A 59 6.73 -0.58 13.71
CA LYS A 59 7.64 0.23 14.55
C LYS A 59 7.01 1.54 15.00
N LYS A 60 6.26 2.21 14.13
CA LYS A 60 5.53 3.45 14.48
C LYS A 60 4.37 3.20 15.44
N MET A 61 3.65 2.08 15.31
CA MET A 61 2.58 1.72 16.25
C MET A 61 3.12 1.45 17.65
N LEU A 62 4.26 0.77 17.74
CA LEU A 62 4.94 0.48 19.01
C LEU A 62 5.50 1.75 19.66
N ASN A 63 5.98 2.68 18.85
CA ASN A 63 6.46 3.98 19.31
C ASN A 63 5.27 4.93 19.50
N ARG A 64 4.72 4.98 20.73
CA ARG A 64 3.57 5.82 21.14
C ARG A 64 3.77 7.35 21.00
N SER A 65 4.82 7.81 20.32
CA SER A 65 4.98 9.22 19.95
C SER A 65 3.97 9.60 18.87
N ALA A 66 3.31 10.75 19.02
CA ALA A 66 2.41 11.33 18.02
C ALA A 66 3.15 11.46 16.68
N THR A 67 2.90 10.51 15.78
CA THR A 67 3.57 10.43 14.49
C THR A 67 2.65 11.05 13.46
N GLU A 68 2.73 12.36 13.26
CA GLU A 68 1.82 13.09 12.36
C GLU A 68 2.03 12.75 10.88
N LYS A 69 3.15 12.11 10.53
CA LYS A 69 3.49 11.78 9.14
C LYS A 69 4.31 10.51 8.95
N ILE A 70 4.14 9.92 7.77
CA ILE A 70 4.96 8.80 7.30
C ILE A 70 5.59 9.17 5.96
N LYS A 71 6.91 8.96 5.85
CA LYS A 71 7.66 9.18 4.62
C LYS A 71 7.88 7.84 3.92
N VAL A 72 7.62 7.80 2.62
CA VAL A 72 7.74 6.61 1.79
C VAL A 72 8.56 6.98 0.55
N GLU A 73 9.51 6.14 0.16
CA GLU A 73 10.22 6.31 -1.12
C GLU A 73 9.26 6.15 -2.30
N ILE A 74 9.46 6.87 -3.40
CA ILE A 74 8.53 6.83 -4.55
C ILE A 74 8.30 5.40 -5.06
N SER A 75 9.35 4.57 -5.14
CA SER A 75 9.25 3.16 -5.54
C SER A 75 8.29 2.37 -4.65
N THR A 76 8.43 2.54 -3.33
CA THR A 76 7.54 1.91 -2.34
C THR A 76 6.15 2.54 -2.35
N ALA A 77 6.01 3.83 -2.67
CA ALA A 77 4.74 4.53 -2.68
C ALA A 77 3.75 3.97 -3.71
N PHE A 78 4.23 3.49 -4.86
CA PHE A 78 3.39 2.76 -5.82
C PHE A 78 2.83 1.45 -5.24
N VAL A 79 3.65 0.71 -4.50
CA VAL A 79 3.24 -0.54 -3.83
C VAL A 79 2.25 -0.23 -2.69
N VAL A 80 2.51 0.81 -1.89
CA VAL A 80 1.59 1.26 -0.84
C VAL A 80 0.26 1.70 -1.44
N TYR A 81 0.26 2.41 -2.57
CA TYR A 81 -0.97 2.79 -3.25
C TYR A 81 -1.77 1.57 -3.69
N ASP A 82 -1.12 0.60 -4.34
CA ASP A 82 -1.77 -0.66 -4.73
C ASP A 82 -2.31 -1.41 -3.50
N THR A 83 -1.53 -1.49 -2.43
CA THR A 83 -1.93 -2.12 -1.16
C THR A 83 -3.25 -1.53 -0.64
N LEU A 84 -3.35 -0.20 -0.60
CA LEU A 84 -4.53 0.49 -0.08
C LEU A 84 -5.75 0.35 -1.00
N GLN A 85 -5.54 0.37 -2.32
CA GLN A 85 -6.59 0.13 -3.31
C GLN A 85 -7.19 -1.28 -3.15
N ASN A 86 -6.36 -2.32 -3.07
CA ASN A 86 -6.82 -3.69 -2.85
C ASN A 86 -7.54 -3.82 -1.49
N TYR A 87 -7.07 -3.10 -0.46
CA TYR A 87 -7.67 -3.18 0.86
C TYR A 87 -9.10 -2.60 0.92
N GLN A 88 -9.47 -1.68 0.02
CA GLN A 88 -10.81 -1.09 -0.02
C GLN A 88 -11.94 -2.12 -0.10
N SER A 89 -11.71 -3.25 -0.77
CA SER A 89 -12.69 -4.33 -0.91
C SER A 89 -12.99 -5.06 0.41
N TYR A 90 -12.12 -4.92 1.41
CA TYR A 90 -12.23 -5.57 2.73
C TYR A 90 -12.75 -4.62 3.82
N VAL A 91 -12.92 -3.34 3.53
CA VAL A 91 -13.37 -2.33 4.52
C VAL A 91 -14.87 -2.09 4.40
N SER A 92 -15.61 -2.60 5.39
CA SER A 92 -17.07 -2.43 5.49
C SER A 92 -17.48 -1.19 6.29
N HIS A 93 -16.65 -0.76 7.25
CA HIS A 93 -17.01 0.34 8.14
C HIS A 93 -16.91 1.70 7.43
N PRO A 94 -17.97 2.55 7.41
CA PRO A 94 -17.98 3.79 6.63
C PRO A 94 -16.88 4.79 7.01
N LEU A 95 -16.56 4.90 8.31
CA LEU A 95 -15.53 5.82 8.79
C LEU A 95 -14.13 5.39 8.34
N GLU A 96 -13.82 4.09 8.46
CA GLU A 96 -12.53 3.53 8.04
C GLU A 96 -12.37 3.67 6.53
N LYS A 97 -13.45 3.40 5.78
CA LYS A 97 -13.47 3.57 4.32
C LYS A 97 -13.20 5.02 3.93
N SER A 98 -13.80 5.98 4.62
CA SER A 98 -13.54 7.42 4.41
C SER A 98 -12.08 7.78 4.71
N GLN A 99 -11.53 7.30 5.82
CA GLN A 99 -10.13 7.53 6.20
C GLN A 99 -9.15 6.91 5.18
N LEU A 100 -9.41 5.68 4.74
CA LEU A 100 -8.65 4.98 3.71
C LEU A 100 -8.67 5.76 2.39
N ASN A 101 -9.84 6.23 1.95
CA ASN A 101 -9.99 7.01 0.72
C ASN A 101 -9.20 8.32 0.77
N ASP A 102 -9.19 9.00 1.92
CA ASP A 102 -8.39 10.21 2.09
C ASP A 102 -6.89 9.91 1.99
N ILE A 103 -6.40 8.84 2.63
CA ILE A 103 -4.99 8.42 2.52
C ILE A 103 -4.63 8.10 1.07
N ILE A 104 -5.49 7.37 0.36
CA ILE A 104 -5.32 7.03 -1.06
C ILE A 104 -5.21 8.30 -1.91
N MET A 105 -6.11 9.26 -1.70
CA MET A 105 -6.11 10.53 -2.43
C MET A 105 -4.84 11.35 -2.14
N GLN A 106 -4.41 11.42 -0.89
CA GLN A 106 -3.17 12.08 -0.51
C GLN A 106 -1.95 11.44 -1.19
N LEU A 107 -1.92 10.12 -1.32
CA LEU A 107 -0.84 9.40 -1.96
C LEU A 107 -0.87 9.59 -3.48
N PHE A 108 -2.04 9.42 -4.08
CA PHE A 108 -2.27 9.58 -5.52
C PHE A 108 -1.86 10.96 -6.03
N SER A 109 -2.25 12.03 -5.33
CA SER A 109 -1.90 13.41 -5.71
C SER A 109 -0.39 13.71 -5.69
N LYS A 110 0.41 12.88 -5.03
CA LYS A 110 1.86 13.04 -4.88
C LYS A 110 2.66 12.04 -5.72
N LEU A 111 2.01 11.01 -6.27
CA LEU A 111 2.68 10.03 -7.14
C LEU A 111 3.02 10.67 -8.49
N PRO A 112 4.21 10.38 -9.07
CA PRO A 112 4.56 10.84 -10.41
C PRO A 112 3.54 10.32 -11.43
N TYR A 113 3.10 11.17 -12.35
CA TYR A 113 2.21 10.76 -13.44
C TYR A 113 2.96 9.80 -14.38
N THR A 114 2.61 8.51 -14.35
CA THR A 114 3.10 7.49 -15.28
C THR A 114 1.95 7.06 -16.20
N THR A 115 2.26 6.59 -17.41
CA THR A 115 1.27 6.02 -18.33
C THR A 115 0.48 4.88 -17.67
N ASP A 116 1.14 4.16 -16.76
CA ASP A 116 0.63 2.98 -16.08
C ASP A 116 -0.28 3.28 -14.88
N ILE A 117 -0.38 4.55 -14.44
CA ILE A 117 -1.26 4.92 -13.31
C ILE A 117 -2.74 4.63 -13.60
N LYS A 118 -3.14 4.62 -14.87
CA LYS A 118 -4.53 4.31 -15.27
C LYS A 118 -4.78 2.81 -15.46
N ASP A 119 -3.77 2.04 -15.86
CA ASP A 119 -3.96 0.67 -16.37
C ASP A 119 -3.20 -0.42 -15.58
N VAL A 120 -2.11 -0.12 -14.86
CA VAL A 120 -1.16 -1.13 -14.36
C VAL A 120 -0.51 -0.74 -13.01
N LEU A 121 -1.33 -0.54 -11.98
CA LEU A 121 -0.84 -0.63 -10.60
C LEU A 121 -1.56 -1.69 -9.78
N SER A 122 -2.81 -1.99 -10.15
CA SER A 122 -3.63 -3.02 -9.54
C SER A 122 -3.15 -4.43 -9.91
N ILE A 123 -2.60 -5.17 -8.95
CA ILE A 123 -2.43 -6.63 -9.08
C ILE A 123 -3.78 -7.33 -9.39
N GLU A 124 -4.89 -6.73 -8.95
CA GLU A 124 -6.25 -7.15 -9.26
C GLU A 124 -6.62 -7.07 -10.76
N SER A 125 -5.97 -6.22 -11.57
CA SER A 125 -6.17 -6.20 -13.03
C SER A 125 -5.92 -7.57 -13.68
N LYS A 126 -5.11 -8.43 -13.04
CA LYS A 126 -4.85 -9.82 -13.47
C LYS A 126 -5.65 -10.87 -12.70
N LEU A 127 -6.27 -10.54 -11.56
CA LEU A 127 -7.09 -11.48 -10.78
C LEU A 127 -8.51 -11.62 -11.36
N ASN A 128 -9.05 -10.58 -12.00
CA ASN A 128 -10.35 -10.63 -12.68
C ASN A 128 -10.39 -11.50 -13.95
N ILE A 129 -9.25 -12.05 -14.39
CA ILE A 129 -9.20 -12.97 -15.54
C ILE A 129 -9.54 -14.42 -15.10
N ASN A 130 -9.43 -14.73 -13.80
CA ASN A 130 -9.62 -16.10 -13.29
C ASN A 130 -10.92 -16.31 -12.49
N ALA A 131 -11.82 -15.32 -12.43
CA ALA A 131 -13.15 -15.47 -11.83
C ALA A 131 -14.23 -15.95 -12.84
N ASN A 132 -13.85 -16.17 -14.11
CA ASN A 132 -14.71 -16.64 -15.20
C ASN A 132 -14.15 -17.91 -15.87
N VAL A 133 -13.73 -18.91 -15.06
CA VAL A 133 -13.52 -20.29 -15.54
C VAL A 133 -14.20 -21.25 -14.57
#